data_AF-A0A6F8YUV6-F1
#
_entry.id   AF-A0A6F8YUV6-F1
#
_cell.length_a   1.000
_cell.length_b   1.000
_cell.length_c   1.000
_cell.angle_alpha   90.00
_cell.angle_beta   90.00
_cell.angle_gamma   90.00
#
_symmetry.space_group_name_H-M   'P 1'
#
loop_
_entity.id
_entity.type
_entity.pdbx_description
1 polymer ?
#
loop_
_entity_poly.entity_id
_entity_poly.type
_entity_poly.pdbx_seq_one_letter_code
_entity_poly.pdbx_strand_id
1 'polypeptide(L)' 'MSAAMETLDVGVLHINSETAGADPHVPFGGNKASGFGPKEQGGAAREFFTTTKTIYLRGAG' A
#
# COMPACT_ATOMS: atom_id res chain seq x y z
N MET A 1 18.43 -6.60 -13.87
CA MET A 1 17.30 -6.90 -12.98
C MET A 1 17.24 -5.90 -11.82
N SER A 2 18.35 -5.67 -11.09
CA SER A 2 18.40 -4.67 -10.00
C SER A 2 17.95 -3.27 -10.42
N ALA A 3 18.43 -2.77 -11.56
CA ALA A 3 18.09 -1.43 -12.04
C ALA A 3 16.57 -1.19 -12.13
N ALA A 4 15.79 -2.16 -12.63
CA ALA A 4 14.34 -2.01 -12.73
C ALA A 4 13.66 -2.00 -11.35
N MET A 5 14.14 -2.83 -10.41
CA MET A 5 13.66 -2.86 -9.02
C MET A 5 13.93 -1.56 -8.27
N GLU A 6 15.02 -0.86 -8.63
CA GLU A 6 15.46 0.36 -7.97
C GLU A 6 14.88 1.64 -8.61
N THR A 7 14.63 1.65 -9.91
CA THR A 7 14.34 2.89 -10.67
C THR A 7 12.89 3.05 -11.10
N LEU A 8 12.12 1.96 -11.16
CA LEU A 8 10.73 2.04 -11.61
C LEU A 8 9.82 2.50 -10.47
N ASP A 9 9.27 3.70 -10.61
CA ASP A 9 8.24 4.22 -9.73
C ASP A 9 6.86 3.68 -10.13
N VAL A 10 6.56 2.48 -9.62
CA VAL A 10 5.31 1.75 -9.80
C VAL A 10 4.86 1.15 -8.48
N GLY A 11 3.56 0.93 -8.32
CA GLY A 11 3.02 0.29 -7.13
C GLY A 11 3.12 -1.24 -7.13
N VAL A 12 3.25 -1.85 -8.31
CA VAL A 12 3.44 -3.30 -8.49
C VAL A 12 4.46 -3.52 -9.61
N LEU A 13 5.46 -4.36 -9.35
CA LEU A 13 6.46 -4.78 -10.33
C LEU A 13 6.46 -6.30 -10.45
N HIS A 14 6.12 -6.82 -11.62
CA HIS A 14 6.21 -8.23 -11.96
C HIS A 14 7.55 -8.52 -12.64
N ILE A 15 8.25 -9.58 -12.21
CA ILE A 15 9.47 -10.06 -12.86
C ILE A 15 9.26 -11.54 -13.17
N ASN A 16 9.39 -11.89 -14.45
CA ASN A 16 9.16 -13.25 -14.96
C ASN A 16 7.76 -13.80 -14.63
N SER A 17 6.76 -12.92 -14.50
CA SER A 17 5.36 -13.26 -14.30
C SER A 17 4.45 -12.33 -15.12
N GLU A 18 3.20 -12.75 -15.30
CA GLU A 18 2.19 -11.97 -16.02
C GLU A 18 1.84 -10.69 -15.26
N THR A 19 1.41 -9.65 -16.00
CA THR A 19 0.93 -8.39 -15.40
C THR A 19 -0.44 -8.54 -14.75
N ALA A 20 -1.26 -9.49 -15.24
CA ALA A 20 -2.52 -9.84 -14.64
C ALA A 20 -2.27 -10.84 -13.49
N GLY A 21 -2.75 -10.51 -12.29
CA GLY A 21 -2.66 -11.40 -11.12
C GLY A 21 -1.86 -10.81 -9.98
N ALA A 22 -2.49 -9.92 -9.21
CA ALA A 22 -1.99 -9.54 -7.91
C ALA A 22 -2.44 -10.59 -6.87
N ASP A 23 -1.52 -11.01 -6.01
CA ASP A 23 -1.87 -11.82 -4.85
C ASP A 23 -2.85 -11.03 -3.95
N PRO A 24 -4.03 -11.57 -3.61
CA PRO A 24 -5.03 -10.83 -2.84
C PRO A 24 -4.55 -10.44 -1.42
N HIS A 25 -3.48 -11.06 -0.92
CA HIS A 25 -2.95 -10.84 0.42
C HIS A 25 -1.89 -9.73 0.48
N VAL A 26 -1.40 -9.24 -0.66
CA VAL A 26 -0.38 -8.17 -0.71
C VAL A 26 -1.01 -6.81 -1.03
N PRO A 27 -0.34 -5.69 -0.71
CA PRO A 27 -0.84 -4.36 -1.05
C PRO A 27 -0.95 -4.17 -2.56
N PHE A 28 -2.08 -3.61 -3.01
CA PHE A 28 -2.34 -3.29 -4.41
C PHE A 28 -2.71 -1.82 -4.59
N GLY A 29 -2.24 -1.23 -5.69
CA GLY A 29 -2.54 0.15 -6.08
C GLY A 29 -1.36 0.81 -6.78
N GLY A 30 -1.64 1.72 -7.72
CA GLY A 30 -0.62 2.38 -8.53
C GLY A 30 0.08 3.56 -7.84
N ASN A 31 1.05 4.15 -8.54
CA ASN A 31 1.71 5.42 -8.18
C ASN A 31 1.41 6.46 -9.29
N LYS A 32 1.76 7.74 -9.06
CA LYS A 32 1.51 8.85 -10.00
C LYS A 32 0.02 8.99 -10.33
N ALA A 33 -0.34 9.16 -11.61
CA ALA A 33 -1.73 9.26 -12.04
C ALA A 33 -2.54 7.97 -11.89
N SER A 34 -1.90 6.83 -11.54
CA SER A 34 -2.58 5.54 -11.40
C SER A 34 -3.00 5.21 -9.96
N GLY A 35 -2.83 6.13 -9.00
CA GLY A 35 -3.27 5.92 -7.62
C GLY A 35 -3.48 7.22 -6.86
N PHE A 36 -4.42 7.20 -5.91
CA PHE A 36 -4.67 8.29 -4.97
C PHE A 36 -4.93 7.72 -3.58
N GLY A 37 -4.00 7.94 -2.65
CA GLY A 37 -4.12 7.46 -1.28
C GLY A 37 -3.50 6.08 -1.00
N PRO A 38 -3.93 5.41 0.08
CA PRO A 38 -3.38 4.14 0.54
C PRO A 38 -3.64 2.96 -0.42
N LYS A 39 -2.95 1.84 -0.20
CA LYS A 39 -3.14 0.60 -0.98
C LYS A 39 -4.39 -0.16 -0.51
N GLU A 40 -5.07 -0.85 -1.41
CA GLU A 40 -6.45 -1.35 -1.21
C GLU A 40 -6.57 -2.85 -0.90
N GLN A 41 -5.47 -3.62 -0.96
CA GLN A 41 -5.46 -5.07 -0.75
C GLN A 41 -4.54 -5.50 0.41
N GLY A 42 -4.73 -6.73 0.88
CA GLY A 42 -3.98 -7.29 2.00
C GLY A 42 -4.14 -6.48 3.29
N GLY A 43 -3.11 -6.55 4.14
CA GLY A 43 -3.08 -5.80 5.41
C GLY A 43 -3.08 -4.28 5.24
N ALA A 44 -2.63 -3.77 4.09
CA ALA A 44 -2.55 -2.33 3.81
C ALA A 44 -3.92 -1.67 3.66
N ALA A 45 -4.95 -2.41 3.26
CA ALA A 45 -6.33 -1.92 3.15
C ALA A 45 -6.84 -1.30 4.46
N ARG A 46 -6.29 -1.71 5.62
CA ARG A 46 -6.63 -1.14 6.92
C ARG A 46 -6.40 0.37 6.98
N GLU A 47 -5.36 0.89 6.33
CA GLU A 47 -5.09 2.33 6.30
C GLU A 47 -6.15 3.11 5.54
N PHE A 48 -6.76 2.49 4.51
CA PHE A 48 -7.86 3.10 3.78
C PHE A 48 -9.14 3.18 4.62
N PHE A 49 -9.42 2.16 5.43
CA PHE A 49 -10.67 2.06 6.20
C PHE A 49 -10.56 2.54 7.66
N THR A 50 -9.39 2.97 8.12
CA THR A 50 -9.19 3.36 9.52
C THR A 50 -8.47 4.71 9.64
N THR A 51 -8.77 5.41 10.74
CA THR A 51 -8.11 6.68 11.07
C THR A 51 -7.44 6.56 12.43
N THR A 52 -6.21 7.05 12.54
CA THR A 52 -5.49 7.11 13.82
C THR A 52 -6.08 8.22 14.71
N LYS A 53 -6.41 7.88 15.96
CA LYS A 53 -6.87 8.84 16.97
C LYS A 53 -6.04 8.70 18.24
N THR A 54 -5.37 9.77 18.64
CA THR A 54 -4.62 9.84 19.91
C THR A 54 -5.48 10.51 20.97
N ILE A 55 -5.56 9.92 22.17
CA ILE A 55 -6.34 10.43 23.30
C ILE A 55 -5.45 10.51 24.55
N TYR A 56 -5.39 11.68 25.18
CA TYR A 56 -4.74 11.88 26.47
C TYR A 56 -5.80 11.86 27.58
N LEU A 57 -5.58 11.05 28.61
CA LEU A 57 -6.43 11.00 29.80
C LEU A 57 -5.61 11.50 30.99
N ARG A 58 -6.11 12.54 31.67
CA ARG A 58 -5.61 12.95 32.99
C ARG A 58 -6.52 12.35 34.05
N GLY A 59 -5.97 11.53 34.94
CA GLY A 59 -6.73 10.95 36.05
C GLY A 59 -7.29 12.04 36.95
N ALA A 60 -8.54 11.88 37.39
CA ALA A 60 -9.13 12.72 38.42
C ALA A 60 -8.49 12.33 39.76
N GLY A 61 -7.66 13.22 40.28
CA GLY A 61 -7.34 13.30 41.71
C GLY A 61 -8.20 14.38 42.33
#